data_AF-A0A1G8I8W8-F1
#
_entry.id   AF-A0A1G8I8W8-F1
#
_cell.length_a   1.000
_cell.length_b   1.000
_cell.length_c   1.000
_cell.angle_alpha   90.00
_cell.angle_beta   90.00
_cell.angle_gamma   90.00
#
_symmetry.space_group_name_H-M   'P 1'
#
loop_
_entity.id
_entity.type
_entity.pdbx_description
1 polymer ?
#
loop_
_entity_poly.entity_id
_entity_poly.type
_entity_poly.pdbx_seq_one_letter_code
_entity_poly.pdbx_strand_id
1 'polypeptide(L)' 'MRNFERIRMKDDSKLSLYKRVVEKEKQGYECIRPIQKEINHYDARYRHSDPNSNTQTRYVVYMRKHA' A
#
# COMPACT_ATOMS: atom_id res chain seq x y z
N MET A 1 6.71 25.47 -11.80
CA MET A 1 6.77 23.99 -11.68
C MET A 1 5.62 23.56 -10.78
N ARG A 2 4.68 22.71 -11.23
CA ARG A 2 3.60 22.20 -10.35
C ARG A 2 4.22 21.18 -9.38
N ASN A 3 4.21 21.49 -8.09
CA ASN A 3 4.65 20.57 -7.06
C ASN A 3 3.55 19.54 -6.81
N PHE A 4 3.72 18.34 -7.38
CA PHE A 4 2.80 17.22 -7.13
C PHE A 4 3.30 16.43 -5.93
N GLU A 5 2.51 16.39 -4.86
CA GLU A 5 2.79 15.53 -3.69
C GLU A 5 2.39 14.09 -4.03
N ARG A 6 3.35 13.15 -4.01
CA ARG A 6 3.09 11.72 -4.25
C ARG A 6 3.14 10.95 -2.93
N ILE A 7 2.13 10.11 -2.69
CA ILE A 7 2.05 9.25 -1.50
C ILE A 7 1.93 7.78 -1.90
N ARG A 8 2.52 6.91 -1.09
CA ARG A 8 2.36 5.44 -1.15
C ARG A 8 1.65 4.98 0.11
N MET A 9 0.50 4.33 -0.04
CA MET A 9 -0.19 3.69 1.08
C MET A 9 -0.10 2.18 0.95
N LYS A 10 0.06 1.50 2.09
CA LYS A 10 0.10 0.04 2.18
C LYS A 10 -0.78 -0.44 3.34
N ASP A 11 -1.41 -1.58 3.16
CA ASP A 11 -2.25 -2.21 4.17
C ASP A 11 -2.29 -3.73 3.96
N ASP A 12 -2.43 -4.51 5.02
CA ASP A 12 -2.58 -5.97 4.93
C ASP A 12 -4.00 -6.35 4.44
N SER A 13 -4.97 -5.43 4.55
CA SER A 13 -6.34 -5.60 4.07
C SER A 13 -6.68 -4.69 2.89
N LYS A 14 -7.17 -5.29 1.80
CA LYS A 14 -7.64 -4.55 0.61
C LYS A 14 -8.75 -3.55 0.97
N LEU A 15 -9.68 -3.94 1.85
CA LEU A 15 -10.81 -3.11 2.26
C LEU A 15 -10.36 -1.90 3.08
N SER A 16 -9.41 -2.10 4.01
CA SER A 16 -8.82 -1.02 4.79
C SER A 16 -8.11 -0.02 3.87
N LEU A 17 -7.33 -0.52 2.90
CA LEU A 17 -6.68 0.32 1.91
C LEU A 17 -7.67 1.15 1.09
N TYR A 18 -8.77 0.55 0.63
CA TYR A 18 -9.82 1.26 -0.10
C TYR A 18 -10.44 2.39 0.72
N LYS A 19 -10.75 2.16 2.00
CA LYS A 19 -11.28 3.22 2.87
C LYS A 19 -10.33 4.41 2.92
N ARG A 20 -9.02 4.15 3.07
CA ARG A 20 -7.99 5.20 3.09
C ARG A 20 -7.85 5.92 1.76
N VAL A 21 -7.99 5.22 0.64
CA VAL A 21 -8.01 5.81 -0.71
C VAL A 21 -9.15 6.81 -0.84
N VAL A 22 -10.37 6.40 -0.50
CA VAL A 22 -11.55 7.28 -0.59
C VAL A 22 -11.37 8.55 0.26
N GLU A 23 -10.82 8.42 1.47
CA GLU A 23 -10.53 9.59 2.32
C GLU A 23 -9.46 10.51 1.72
N LYS A 24 -8.48 9.95 0.99
CA LYS A 24 -7.48 10.75 0.27
C LYS A 24 -8.04 11.41 -0.98
N GLU A 25 -8.94 10.74 -1.71
CA GLU A 25 -9.61 11.34 -2.87
C GLU A 25 -10.41 12.58 -2.47
N LYS A 26 -11.08 12.56 -1.32
CA LYS A 26 -11.75 13.75 -0.74
C LYS A 26 -10.78 14.90 -0.42
N GLN A 27 -9.50 14.61 -0.22
CA GLN A 27 -8.44 15.59 0.04
C GLN A 27 -7.76 16.11 -1.25
N GLY A 28 -8.32 15.79 -2.43
CA GLY A 28 -7.77 16.19 -3.72
C GLY A 28 -6.63 15.30 -4.22
N TYR A 29 -6.50 14.08 -3.70
CA TYR A 29 -5.59 13.10 -4.26
C TYR A 29 -6.28 12.29 -5.35
N GLU A 30 -5.50 11.76 -6.28
CA GLU A 30 -5.97 10.79 -7.26
C GLU A 30 -5.06 9.56 -7.30
N CYS A 31 -5.66 8.40 -7.56
CA CYS A 31 -4.92 7.18 -7.85
C CYS A 31 -4.20 7.29 -9.19
N ILE A 32 -2.88 7.18 -9.18
CA ILE A 32 -2.06 7.20 -10.41
C ILE A 32 -1.78 5.80 -10.95
N ARG A 33 -2.04 4.77 -10.15
CA ARG A 33 -1.91 3.36 -10.52
C ARG A 33 -3.02 2.53 -9.84
N PRO A 34 -3.43 1.41 -10.44
CA PRO A 34 -4.29 0.44 -9.77
C PRO A 34 -3.68 -0.07 -8.47
N ILE A 35 -4.52 -0.51 -7.53
CA ILE A 35 -4.05 -1.17 -6.30
C ILE A 35 -3.31 -2.45 -6.68
N GLN A 36 -2.09 -2.60 -6.15
CA GLN A 36 -1.22 -3.75 -6.38
C GLN A 36 -1.21 -4.65 -5.13
N LYS A 37 -1.17 -5.96 -5.34
CA LYS A 37 -0.93 -6.95 -4.29
C LYS A 37 0.57 -7.26 -4.27
N GLU A 38 1.23 -6.98 -3.16
CA GLU A 38 2.63 -7.31 -2.90
C GLU A 38 2.69 -8.51 -1.95
N ILE A 39 3.42 -9.55 -2.32
CA ILE A 39 3.68 -10.70 -1.46
C ILE A 39 5.12 -10.56 -0.95
N ASN A 40 5.27 -10.23 0.33
CA ASN A 40 6.57 -10.17 0.97
C ASN A 40 6.92 -11.56 1.49
N HIS A 41 7.99 -12.14 0.95
CA HIS A 41 8.64 -13.31 1.52
C HIS A 41 9.68 -12.79 2.52
N TYR A 42 9.48 -13.08 3.79
CA TYR A 42 10.51 -12.80 4.80
C TYR A 42 11.58 -13.90 4.70
N ASP A 43 12.83 -13.50 4.47
CA ASP A 43 13.97 -14.42 4.36
C ASP A 43 14.12 -15.18 5.69
N ALA A 44 13.98 -16.50 5.62
CA ALA A 44 13.99 -17.44 6.76
C ALA A 44 15.30 -17.43 7.56
N ARG A 45 16.33 -16.72 7.10
CA ARG A 45 17.57 -16.49 7.88
C ARG A 45 17.36 -15.66 9.15
N TYR A 46 16.21 -14.99 9.31
CA TYR A 46 15.89 -14.18 10.49
C TYR A 46 14.52 -14.53 11.11
N ARG A 47 14.37 -15.75 11.66
CA ARG A 47 13.77 -16.02 13.00
C ARG A 47 13.31 -17.48 13.13
N HIS A 48 13.72 -18.07 14.25
CA HIS A 48 13.00 -19.13 14.93
C HIS A 48 11.54 -18.70 15.13
N SER A 49 10.59 -19.22 14.35
CA SER A 49 9.22 -19.56 14.75
C SER A 49 8.37 -19.79 13.49
N ASP A 50 7.72 -20.95 13.45
CA ASP A 50 6.71 -21.40 12.50
C ASP A 50 7.05 -21.43 10.99
N PRO A 51 7.31 -22.62 10.41
CA PRO A 51 7.60 -22.80 8.98
C PRO A 51 6.44 -22.44 8.04
N ASN A 52 5.26 -22.09 8.57
CA ASN A 52 4.07 -21.76 7.80
C ASN A 52 3.74 -20.24 7.75
N SER A 53 4.51 -19.39 8.43
CA SER A 53 4.15 -17.97 8.66
C SER A 53 5.00 -16.94 7.88
N ASN A 54 5.80 -17.39 6.90
CA ASN A 54 6.83 -16.54 6.27
C ASN A 54 6.35 -15.70 5.07
N THR A 55 5.06 -15.74 4.73
CA THR A 55 4.47 -14.96 3.63
C THR A 55 3.48 -13.93 4.15
N GLN A 56 3.83 -12.64 4.06
CA GLN A 56 2.90 -11.54 4.34
C GLN A 56 2.39 -10.93 3.04
N THR A 57 1.08 -10.98 2.83
CA THR A 57 0.42 -10.25 1.74
C THR A 57 0.12 -8.82 2.17
N ARG A 58 0.48 -7.85 1.34
CA ARG A 58 0.10 -6.44 1.46
C ARG A 58 -0.53 -5.93 0.18
N TYR A 59 -1.37 -4.93 0.31
CA TYR A 59 -1.95 -4.17 -0.79
C TYR A 59 -1.32 -2.79 -0.78
N VAL A 60 -1.02 -2.25 -1.97
CA VAL A 60 -0.33 -0.98 -2.14
C VAL A 60 -1.04 -0.13 -3.17
N VAL A 61 -1.10 1.17 -2.93
CA VAL A 61 -1.63 2.17 -3.88
C VAL A 61 -0.71 3.38 -3.91
N TYR A 62 -0.59 3.96 -5.11
CA TYR A 62 0.14 5.19 -5.35
C TYR A 62 -0.86 6.27 -5.71
N MET A 63 -0.80 7.38 -4.98
CA MET A 63 -1.66 8.53 -5.24
C MET A 63 -0.82 9.81 -5.39
N ARG A 64 -1.36 10.79 -6.11
CA ARG A 64 -0.78 12.14 -6.18
C ARG A 64 -1.82 13.19 -5.79
N LYS A 65 -1.39 14.27 -5.17
CA LYS A 65 -2.25 15.43 -4.89
C LYS A 65 -2.28 16.35 -6.10
N HIS A 66 -3.49 16.72 -6.54
CA HIS A 66 -3.66 17.85 -7.44
C HIS A 66 -3.45 19.14 -6.64
N ALA A 67 -2.52 19.98 -7.11
CA ALA A 67 -2.30 21.33 -6.58
C ALA A 67 -3.27 22.31 -7.23
#